data_AF-A0A6I1LA83-F1
#
_entry.id   AF-A0A6I1LA83-F1
#
_cell.length_a   1.000
_cell.length_b   1.000
_cell.length_c   1.000
_cell.angle_alpha   90.00
_cell.angle_beta   90.00
_cell.angle_gamma   90.00
#
_symmetry.space_group_name_H-M   'P 1'
#
loop_
_entity.id
_entity.type
_entity.pdbx_description
1 polymer ?
#
loop_
_entity_poly.entity_id
_entity_poly.type
_entity_poly.pdbx_seq_one_letter_code
_entity_poly.pdbx_strand_id
1 'polypeptide(L)'
;MKPPVLEQIPLFAEPARVAMAAPPLVLCEPPSRPGPKRIDWFRVITDVLRDGYSIQGAADEIGVARTTLIGWKQGAEPRYSEGERLVLLWCKISGKGRDNLPMCAAWAYHFKP
;
A
#
# COMPACT_ATOMS: atom_id res chain seq x y z
N MET A 1 9.04 80.03 31.24
CA MET A 1 9.01 79.13 30.06
C MET A 1 10.30 78.32 30.00
N LYS A 2 10.24 77.03 30.36
CA LYS A 2 11.19 75.97 29.98
C LYS A 2 10.51 74.63 30.37
N PRO A 3 10.31 73.68 29.45
CA PRO A 3 9.56 72.47 29.75
C PRO A 3 10.39 71.51 30.63
N PRO A 4 9.77 70.75 31.55
CA PRO A 4 10.44 69.65 32.22
C PRO A 4 10.61 68.46 31.26
N VAL A 5 11.76 67.81 31.40
CA VAL A 5 12.24 66.65 30.64
C VAL A 5 11.21 65.52 30.65
N LEU A 6 10.92 65.02 29.45
CA LEU A 6 10.12 63.82 29.19
C LEU A 6 10.86 62.60 29.76
N GLU A 7 10.49 62.14 30.95
CA GLU A 7 10.90 60.82 31.43
C GLU A 7 10.27 59.77 30.52
N GLN A 8 11.14 59.09 29.79
CA GLN A 8 10.79 58.03 28.86
C GLN A 8 10.37 56.80 29.66
N ILE A 9 9.09 56.48 29.61
CA ILE A 9 8.53 55.21 30.08
C ILE A 9 9.14 54.10 29.20
N PRO A 10 9.80 53.07 29.75
CA PRO A 10 10.18 51.91 28.94
C PRO A 10 8.91 51.12 28.60
N LEU A 11 8.33 51.41 27.42
CA LEU A 11 7.09 50.80 26.94
C LEU A 11 7.27 49.40 26.31
N PHE A 12 8.44 48.79 26.44
CA PHE A 12 8.70 47.45 25.89
C PHE A 12 9.44 46.60 26.90
N ALA A 13 8.71 46.12 27.91
CA ALA A 13 9.03 44.82 28.48
C ALA A 13 8.62 43.77 27.44
N GLU A 14 9.57 43.28 26.65
CA GLU A 14 9.41 42.06 25.88
C GLU A 14 8.90 40.96 26.83
N PRO A 15 7.74 40.33 26.58
CA PRO A 15 7.47 39.07 27.22
C PRO A 15 8.49 38.09 26.65
N ALA A 16 9.41 37.66 27.52
CA ALA A 16 10.34 36.57 27.25
C ALA A 16 9.60 35.49 26.48
N ARG A 17 10.02 35.25 25.23
CA ARG A 17 9.49 34.16 24.42
C ARG A 17 9.85 32.88 25.14
N VAL A 18 8.92 32.36 25.93
CA VAL A 18 8.95 30.98 26.39
C VAL A 18 9.04 30.15 25.11
N ALA A 19 10.24 29.65 24.83
CA ALA A 19 10.45 28.62 23.84
C ALA A 19 9.70 27.40 24.37
N MET A 20 8.45 27.25 23.97
CA MET A 20 7.75 25.99 24.10
C MET A 20 8.55 25.01 23.27
N ALA A 21 9.35 24.17 23.91
CA ALA A 21 9.82 22.95 23.30
C ALA A 21 8.56 22.19 22.91
N ALA A 22 8.18 22.29 21.63
CA ALA A 22 7.16 21.45 21.06
C ALA A 22 7.60 20.01 21.37
N PRO A 23 6.75 19.17 22.01
CA PRO A 23 7.05 17.75 22.07
C PRO A 23 7.31 17.30 20.63
N PRO A 24 8.26 16.35 20.39
CA PRO A 24 8.45 15.83 19.05
C PRO A 24 7.07 15.42 18.58
N LEU A 25 6.65 15.96 17.43
CA LEU A 25 5.42 15.53 16.79
C LEU A 25 5.58 14.02 16.64
N VAL A 26 4.97 13.26 17.55
CA VAL A 26 4.73 11.85 17.33
C VAL A 26 3.89 11.89 16.07
N LEU A 27 4.53 11.60 14.93
CA LEU A 27 3.82 11.15 13.76
C LEU A 27 3.10 9.91 14.30
N CYS A 28 1.88 10.09 14.79
CA CYS A 28 0.94 9.00 14.88
C CYS A 28 0.85 8.54 13.43
N GLU A 29 1.64 7.52 13.08
CA GLU A 29 1.46 6.80 11.84
C GLU A 29 -0.04 6.56 11.77
N PRO A 30 -0.72 7.04 10.71
CA PRO A 30 -2.16 6.90 10.61
C PRO A 30 -2.46 5.42 10.86
N PRO A 31 -3.48 5.08 11.66
CA PRO A 31 -3.82 3.69 11.89
C PRO A 31 -3.93 3.09 10.51
N SER A 32 -2.97 2.21 10.17
CA SER A 32 -3.00 1.46 8.94
C SER A 32 -4.19 0.55 9.10
N ARG A 33 -5.39 1.10 8.91
CA ARG A 33 -6.63 0.34 8.79
C ARG A 33 -6.24 -0.67 7.74
N PRO A 34 -6.13 -1.97 8.07
CA PRO A 34 -5.80 -2.95 7.07
C PRO A 34 -6.90 -2.78 6.02
N GLY A 35 -6.53 -2.16 4.89
CA GLY A 35 -7.45 -1.91 3.80
C GLY A 35 -8.07 -3.26 3.41
N PRO A 36 -9.20 -3.25 2.69
CA PRO A 36 -9.83 -4.50 2.27
C PRO A 36 -8.76 -5.43 1.68
N LYS A 37 -8.57 -6.60 2.31
CA LYS A 37 -7.55 -7.55 1.90
C LYS A 37 -7.91 -8.03 0.49
N ARG A 38 -7.10 -7.68 -0.50
CA ARG A 38 -7.29 -8.11 -1.89
C ARG A 38 -6.32 -9.23 -2.20
N ILE A 39 -6.69 -10.12 -3.12
CA ILE A 39 -5.79 -11.17 -3.58
C ILE A 39 -4.72 -10.50 -4.45
N ASP A 40 -3.46 -10.81 -4.18
CA ASP A 40 -2.33 -10.38 -5.00
C ASP A 40 -2.19 -11.31 -6.19
N TRP A 41 -2.97 -11.04 -7.24
CA TRP A 41 -3.00 -11.86 -8.46
C TRP A 41 -1.62 -11.99 -9.13
N PHE A 42 -0.79 -10.95 -9.05
CA PHE A 42 0.57 -10.99 -9.56
C PHE A 42 1.42 -12.04 -8.85
N ARG A 43 1.38 -12.08 -7.52
CA ARG A 43 2.07 -13.09 -6.72
C ARG A 43 1.50 -14.48 -6.95
N VAL A 44 0.18 -14.64 -7.00
CA VAL A 44 -0.45 -15.94 -7.33
C VAL A 44 0.08 -16.48 -8.64
N ILE A 45 0.04 -15.68 -9.71
CA ILE A 45 0.54 -16.08 -11.03
C ILE A 45 2.05 -16.35 -10.97
N THR A 46 2.82 -15.53 -10.27
CA THR A 46 4.27 -15.72 -10.17
C THR A 46 4.63 -17.01 -9.43
N ASP A 47 3.92 -17.36 -8.36
CA ASP A 47 4.08 -18.65 -7.69
C ASP A 47 3.77 -19.82 -8.64
N VAL A 48 2.68 -19.73 -9.41
CA VAL A 48 2.34 -20.74 -10.42
C VAL A 48 3.46 -20.95 -11.42
N LEU A 49 4.03 -19.86 -11.92
CA LEU A 49 5.12 -19.92 -12.89
C LEU A 49 6.44 -20.43 -12.28
N ARG A 50 6.69 -20.16 -10.99
CA ARG A 50 7.89 -20.61 -10.29
C ARG A 50 7.86 -22.11 -9.97
N ASP A 51 6.69 -22.68 -9.84
CA ASP A 51 6.50 -24.12 -9.61
C ASP A 51 6.71 -24.98 -10.88
N GLY A 52 7.05 -24.34 -12.02
CA GLY A 52 7.42 -25.01 -13.26
C GLY A 52 6.37 -24.92 -14.37
N TYR A 53 5.23 -24.27 -14.13
CA TYR A 53 4.27 -24.00 -15.20
C TYR A 53 4.79 -22.93 -16.16
N SER A 54 4.71 -23.22 -17.46
CA SER A 54 4.86 -22.16 -18.46
C SER A 54 3.63 -21.24 -18.45
N ILE A 55 3.79 -19.98 -18.88
CA ILE A 55 2.67 -19.04 -19.02
C ILE A 55 1.56 -19.63 -19.91
N GLN A 56 1.94 -20.36 -20.97
CA GLN A 56 0.97 -21.01 -21.84
C GLN A 56 0.27 -22.18 -21.15
N GLY A 57 0.99 -23.01 -20.38
CA GLY A 57 0.41 -24.13 -19.65
C GLY A 57 -0.52 -23.70 -18.51
N ALA A 58 -0.18 -22.64 -17.78
CA ALA A 58 -1.07 -22.05 -16.79
C ALA A 58 -2.33 -21.45 -17.44
N ALA A 59 -2.20 -20.79 -18.59
CA ALA A 59 -3.34 -20.23 -19.31
C ALA A 59 -4.29 -21.34 -19.83
N ASP A 60 -3.73 -22.44 -20.34
CA ASP A 60 -4.48 -23.60 -20.83
C ASP A 60 -5.29 -24.28 -19.70
N GLU A 61 -4.65 -24.54 -18.55
CA GLU A 61 -5.29 -25.14 -17.37
C GLU A 61 -6.40 -24.24 -16.77
N ILE A 62 -6.27 -22.91 -16.88
CA ILE A 62 -7.30 -21.96 -16.45
C ILE A 62 -8.41 -21.80 -17.52
N GLY A 63 -8.11 -22.10 -18.79
CA GLY A 63 -9.01 -21.93 -19.93
C GLY A 63 -9.04 -20.51 -20.49
N VAL A 64 -7.94 -19.75 -20.37
CA VAL A 64 -7.82 -18.37 -20.89
C VAL A 64 -6.73 -18.23 -21.95
N ALA A 65 -6.82 -17.15 -22.74
CA ALA A 65 -5.75 -16.80 -23.66
C ALA A 65 -4.47 -16.41 -22.91
N ARG A 66 -3.30 -16.74 -23.48
CA ARG A 66 -1.98 -16.39 -22.95
C ARG A 66 -1.82 -14.88 -22.70
N THR A 67 -2.37 -14.07 -23.60
CA THR A 67 -2.35 -12.59 -23.49
C THR A 67 -3.11 -12.10 -22.28
N THR A 68 -4.21 -12.76 -21.91
CA THR A 68 -5.00 -12.46 -20.71
C THR A 68 -4.19 -12.68 -19.44
N LEU A 69 -3.49 -13.82 -19.35
CA LEU A 69 -2.63 -14.13 -18.19
C LEU A 69 -1.47 -13.13 -18.06
N ILE A 70 -0.89 -12.69 -19.19
CA ILE A 70 0.13 -11.64 -19.21
C ILE A 70 -0.45 -10.31 -18.71
N GLY A 71 -1.67 -9.96 -19.11
CA GLY A 71 -2.36 -8.76 -18.61
C GLY A 71 -2.57 -8.80 -17.10
N TRP A 72 -2.98 -9.95 -16.55
CA TRP A 72 -3.14 -10.08 -15.10
C TRP A 72 -1.81 -9.98 -14.35
N LYS A 73 -0.72 -10.50 -14.93
CA LYS A 73 0.63 -10.31 -14.42
C LYS A 73 1.09 -8.84 -14.48
N GLN A 74 0.49 -7.99 -15.30
CA GLN A 74 0.77 -6.54 -15.34
C GLN A 74 -0.11 -5.74 -14.37
N GLY A 75 -0.97 -6.39 -13.60
CA GLY A 75 -1.83 -5.77 -12.60
C GLY A 75 -3.31 -5.71 -12.96
N ALA A 76 -3.73 -6.31 -14.08
CA ALA A 76 -5.15 -6.49 -14.34
C ALA A 76 -5.77 -7.55 -13.40
N GLU A 77 -7.02 -7.34 -13.00
CA GLU A 77 -7.74 -8.27 -12.14
C GLU A 77 -8.51 -9.30 -12.98
N PRO A 78 -8.37 -10.62 -12.73
CA PRO A 78 -9.21 -11.62 -13.36
C PRO A 78 -10.68 -11.47 -12.94
N ARG A 79 -11.59 -11.85 -13.84
CA ARG A 79 -13.01 -12.00 -13.49
C ARG A 79 -13.20 -13.09 -12.44
N TYR A 80 -14.31 -13.05 -11.71
CA TYR A 80 -14.63 -13.99 -10.62
C TYR A 80 -14.38 -15.46 -11.01
N SER A 81 -14.97 -15.94 -12.11
CA SER A 81 -14.84 -17.34 -12.55
C SER A 81 -13.40 -17.73 -12.90
N GLU A 82 -12.67 -16.84 -13.57
CA GLU A 82 -11.30 -17.11 -14.00
C GLU A 82 -10.30 -17.01 -12.84
N GLY A 83 -10.53 -16.06 -11.94
CA GLY A 83 -9.76 -15.90 -10.71
C GLY A 83 -9.94 -17.11 -9.79
N GLU A 84 -11.14 -17.67 -9.70
CA GLU A 84 -11.41 -18.88 -8.93
C GLU A 84 -10.63 -20.09 -9.49
N ARG A 85 -10.60 -20.27 -10.82
CA ARG A 85 -9.78 -21.32 -11.47
C ARG A 85 -8.29 -21.14 -11.21
N LEU A 86 -7.79 -19.90 -11.28
CA LEU A 86 -6.41 -19.58 -10.96
C LEU A 86 -6.06 -19.90 -9.50
N VAL A 87 -6.97 -19.59 -8.56
CA VAL A 87 -6.81 -19.94 -7.13
C VAL A 87 -6.80 -21.45 -6.94
N LEU A 88 -7.67 -22.20 -7.62
CA LEU A 88 -7.69 -23.66 -7.55
C LEU A 88 -6.40 -24.26 -8.09
N LEU A 89 -5.89 -23.75 -9.21
CA LEU A 89 -4.60 -24.15 -9.74
C LEU A 89 -3.47 -23.88 -8.74
N TRP A 90 -3.42 -22.68 -8.18
CA TRP A 90 -2.42 -22.32 -7.17
C TRP A 90 -2.50 -23.21 -5.91
N CYS A 91 -3.71 -23.54 -5.45
CA CYS A 91 -3.94 -24.44 -4.33
C CYS A 91 -3.40 -25.86 -4.64
N LYS A 92 -3.69 -26.36 -5.85
CA LYS A 92 -3.25 -27.68 -6.35
C LYS A 92 -1.73 -27.79 -6.39
N ILE A 93 -1.02 -26.75 -6.86
CA ILE A 93 0.45 -26.77 -6.96
C ILE A 93 1.13 -26.50 -5.62
N SER A 94 0.65 -25.53 -4.85
CA SER A 94 1.32 -25.09 -3.63
C SER A 94 1.03 -26.02 -2.46
N GLY A 95 0.01 -26.88 -2.58
CA GLY A 95 -0.49 -27.74 -1.49
C GLY A 95 -1.10 -26.94 -0.33
N LYS A 96 -1.33 -25.64 -0.53
CA LYS A 96 -1.82 -24.70 0.48
C LYS A 96 -3.27 -24.35 0.20
N GLY A 97 -4.07 -24.28 1.27
CA GLY A 97 -5.44 -23.82 1.16
C GLY A 97 -5.52 -22.33 0.76
N ARG A 98 -6.69 -21.93 0.23
CA ARG A 98 -7.04 -20.55 -0.15
C ARG A 98 -6.76 -19.49 0.94
N ASP A 99 -6.70 -19.90 2.20
CA ASP A 99 -6.40 -19.04 3.35
C ASP A 99 -4.97 -18.48 3.29
N ASN A 100 -4.05 -19.22 2.66
CA ASN A 100 -2.66 -18.82 2.47
C ASN A 100 -2.42 -18.07 1.15
N LEU A 101 -3.48 -17.68 0.43
CA LEU A 101 -3.31 -16.90 -0.79
C LEU A 101 -2.53 -15.63 -0.49
N PRO A 102 -1.62 -15.21 -1.36
CA PRO A 102 -0.93 -13.96 -1.21
C PRO A 102 -1.96 -12.82 -1.24
N MET A 103 -2.05 -12.08 -0.14
CA MET A 103 -2.94 -10.93 -0.02
C MET A 103 -2.12 -9.64 -0.11
N CYS A 104 -2.68 -8.62 -0.74
CA CYS A 104 -2.14 -7.27 -0.81
C CYS A 104 -3.04 -6.29 -0.06
N ALA A 105 -2.43 -5.31 0.61
CA ALA A 105 -3.15 -4.19 1.19
C ALA A 105 -3.68 -3.31 0.06
N ALA A 106 -4.98 -2.97 0.09
CA ALA A 106 -5.67 -2.26 -0.99
C ALA A 106 -5.00 -0.96 -1.50
N TRP A 107 -4.09 -0.36 -0.72
CA TRP A 107 -3.42 0.90 -1.04
C TRP A 107 -2.01 0.77 -1.64
N ALA A 108 -1.44 -0.43 -1.69
CA ALA A 108 -0.08 -0.64 -2.21
C ALA A 108 0.03 -0.52 -3.75
N TYR A 109 -1.06 -0.20 -4.45
CA TYR A 109 -1.13 -0.10 -5.92
C TYR A 109 -0.58 1.22 -6.51
N HIS A 110 -0.21 2.22 -5.70
CA HIS A 110 0.20 3.54 -6.20
C HIS A 110 1.69 3.93 -6.03
N PHE A 111 2.52 3.11 -5.39
CA PHE A 111 3.95 3.46 -5.26
C PHE A 111 4.76 2.96 -6.45
N LYS A 112 4.79 3.77 -7.50
CA LYS A 112 5.85 3.73 -8.52
C LYS A 112 6.91 4.77 -8.11
N PRO A 113 8.18 4.39 -7.88
CA PRO A 113 9.25 5.34 -7.60
C PRO A 113 9.53 6.25 -8.80
#